data_AF-A0A5N8AI60-F1
#
_entry.id   AF-A0A5N8AI60-F1
#
_cell.length_a   1.000
_cell.length_b   1.000
_cell.length_c   1.000
_cell.angle_alpha   90.00
_cell.angle_beta   90.00
_cell.angle_gamma   90.00
#
_symmetry.space_group_name_H-M   'P 1'
#
loop_
_entity.id
_entity.type
_entity.pdbx_description
1 polymer ?
#
loop_
_entity_poly.entity_id
_entity_poly.type
_entity_poly.pdbx_seq_one_letter_code
_entity_poly.pdbx_strand_id
1 'polypeptide(L)'
;MVALIGLDSIGGPGAGFLLPIFGTHANANHAFIQRIDRHNNVSELVPVLLEGTLLKEPIPSLEIEIGQPGLWAFRDETNKVHLGDAQIIQNFGFDLLSCGGLENSPMAAAELVQFCSAEAHFPDVMKAAFAALAKISSAGANTWLDTMVLLPAIKADLSRNARSIQDRRAIREVVAVSSKGVTDVFGHHRLSGALDRPTSWSQLAKIFGISKIQFHAFDEPRDREVSGRPQWTVSGIGGIARFVMKRAPFHGALDSPEAPRGGAFVKGPSKSAQLDSSMLPPLLIGISGSDLADVKAIEESFIQQSDGSELRHLINVRPTGFGTPKPSKASPQSILQSQEHLDGLWLIAAHRLRQTGRHTNAMSASNVACRFVRAALNGLIWSVRNGDPGMILAEKLGHPKIGVVGAARYNAQIDIEEMIRRALYSMLCEDTPLHSAQRIVLLWPYAILDAENHHTVQLGRHRLGVELYSSPNASGVPDVIGFAMNVQPSKKRPADFADLCISIASGYNWRLRDDDSRSLIFENEGEAIRLWPISERERLAKMVCEKSEFGPTGDLIITNQTLTKQTRRSAMQNGWGIVHYSEMERWMRSNYDTALFADW
;
A
#
# COMPACT_ATOMS: atom_id res chain seq x y z
N MET A 1 -30.03 3.94 1.33
CA MET A 1 -30.04 5.19 2.13
C MET A 1 -28.95 5.18 3.19
N VAL A 2 -28.15 6.26 3.26
CA VAL A 2 -27.24 6.57 4.38
C VAL A 2 -27.35 8.05 4.71
N ALA A 3 -27.23 8.42 5.98
CA ALA A 3 -27.29 9.80 6.44
C ALA A 3 -25.88 10.40 6.62
N LEU A 4 -25.73 11.70 6.37
CA LEU A 4 -24.51 12.43 6.67
C LEU A 4 -24.31 12.46 8.18
N ILE A 5 -23.20 11.88 8.66
CA ILE A 5 -22.86 11.80 10.08
C ILE A 5 -21.70 12.71 10.46
N GLY A 6 -20.96 13.23 9.47
CA GLY A 6 -19.72 13.97 9.71
C GLY A 6 -19.13 14.61 8.45
N LEU A 7 -18.24 15.56 8.68
CA LEU A 7 -17.32 16.10 7.69
C LEU A 7 -15.89 15.86 8.19
N ASP A 8 -15.00 15.42 7.31
CA ASP A 8 -13.59 15.20 7.60
C ASP A 8 -12.69 16.12 6.76
N SER A 9 -11.57 16.57 7.33
CA SER A 9 -10.70 17.56 6.71
C SER A 9 -9.36 16.95 6.35
N ILE A 10 -9.28 16.40 5.13
CA ILE A 10 -8.09 15.69 4.65
C ILE A 10 -6.87 16.63 4.54
N GLY A 11 -7.11 17.89 4.17
CA GLY A 11 -6.07 18.92 3.97
C GLY A 11 -5.64 19.68 5.23
N GLY A 12 -6.19 19.36 6.41
CA GLY A 12 -5.95 20.10 7.65
C GLY A 12 -6.91 21.28 7.87
N PRO A 13 -6.72 22.09 8.92
CA PRO A 13 -7.75 23.00 9.45
C PRO A 13 -8.04 24.26 8.61
N GLY A 14 -7.32 24.52 7.51
CA GLY A 14 -7.50 25.72 6.67
C GLY A 14 -8.75 25.67 5.77
N ALA A 15 -8.96 26.71 4.96
CA ALA A 15 -10.00 26.70 3.93
C ALA A 15 -9.77 25.55 2.93
N GLY A 16 -10.85 24.98 2.38
CA GLY A 16 -10.76 23.90 1.39
C GLY A 16 -11.95 22.93 1.44
N PHE A 17 -11.90 21.92 0.57
CA PHE A 17 -12.91 20.88 0.52
C PHE A 17 -12.86 19.98 1.77
N LEU A 18 -14.05 19.68 2.28
CA LEU A 18 -14.26 18.71 3.35
C LEU A 18 -14.87 17.44 2.75
N LEU A 19 -14.45 16.29 3.27
CA LEU A 19 -14.94 14.98 2.86
C LEU A 19 -16.23 14.65 3.60
N PRO A 20 -17.38 14.49 2.91
CA PRO A 20 -18.63 14.11 3.56
C PRO A 20 -18.61 12.64 3.96
N ILE A 21 -18.95 12.36 5.21
CA ILE A 21 -18.99 11.01 5.76
C ILE A 21 -20.40 10.60 6.14
N PHE A 22 -20.80 9.43 5.67
CA PHE A 22 -22.14 8.90 5.82
C PHE A 22 -22.19 7.68 6.74
N GLY A 23 -23.33 7.44 7.36
CA GLY A 23 -23.62 6.28 8.19
C GLY A 23 -25.10 5.90 8.09
N THR A 24 -25.44 4.64 8.35
CA THR A 24 -26.84 4.18 8.31
C THR A 24 -27.70 4.75 9.44
N HIS A 25 -27.07 5.22 10.51
CA HIS A 25 -27.69 5.93 11.63
C HIS A 25 -26.59 6.64 12.43
N ALA A 26 -26.97 7.56 13.33
CA ALA A 26 -26.04 8.10 14.32
C ALA A 26 -25.41 6.93 15.11
N ASN A 27 -24.08 6.80 15.11
CA ASN A 27 -23.30 5.70 15.69
C ASN A 27 -23.24 4.37 14.90
N ALA A 28 -23.41 4.38 13.57
CA ALA A 28 -23.17 3.19 12.76
C ALA A 28 -21.72 2.66 12.91
N ASN A 29 -21.56 1.34 12.96
CA ASN A 29 -20.24 0.67 13.03
C ASN A 29 -19.42 0.81 11.75
N HIS A 30 -20.05 1.28 10.68
CA HIS A 30 -19.44 1.50 9.38
C HIS A 30 -19.75 2.92 8.93
N ALA A 31 -18.69 3.63 8.56
CA ALA A 31 -18.79 4.90 7.87
C ALA A 31 -18.63 4.64 6.37
N PHE A 32 -19.22 5.51 5.56
CA PHE A 32 -19.17 5.45 4.11
C PHE A 32 -18.73 6.79 3.56
N ILE A 33 -17.99 6.75 2.46
CA ILE A 33 -17.83 7.90 1.57
C ILE A 33 -18.60 7.61 0.29
N GLN A 34 -19.01 8.67 -0.39
CA GLN A 34 -19.57 8.57 -1.72
C GLN A 34 -18.46 8.47 -2.77
N ARG A 35 -18.71 7.69 -3.80
CA ARG A 35 -17.98 7.74 -5.06
C ARG A 35 -18.85 8.41 -6.10
N ILE A 36 -18.38 9.53 -6.63
CA ILE A 36 -19.15 10.36 -7.55
C ILE A 36 -18.77 10.02 -9.00
N ASP A 37 -19.77 9.87 -9.87
CA ASP A 37 -19.58 9.63 -11.30
C ASP A 37 -19.33 10.91 -12.09
N ARG A 38 -19.18 10.78 -13.42
CA ARG A 38 -18.97 11.90 -14.33
C ARG A 38 -20.13 12.90 -14.43
N HIS A 39 -21.31 12.54 -13.90
CA HIS A 39 -22.52 13.37 -13.89
C HIS A 39 -22.77 13.98 -12.50
N ASN A 40 -21.79 13.92 -11.60
CA ASN A 40 -21.91 14.35 -10.21
C ASN A 40 -22.96 13.58 -9.40
N ASN A 41 -23.25 12.33 -9.75
CA ASN A 41 -24.14 11.46 -8.99
C ASN A 41 -23.36 10.41 -8.18
N VAL A 42 -23.92 9.97 -7.06
CA VAL A 42 -23.38 8.89 -6.23
C VAL A 42 -23.48 7.57 -6.99
N SER A 43 -22.35 7.07 -7.48
CA SER A 43 -22.27 5.76 -8.15
C SER A 43 -22.15 4.60 -7.17
N GLU A 44 -21.54 4.84 -6.01
CA GLU A 44 -21.20 3.82 -5.04
C GLU A 44 -21.02 4.46 -3.65
N LEU A 45 -21.33 3.71 -2.60
CA LEU A 45 -21.02 4.06 -1.21
C LEU A 45 -19.90 3.15 -0.73
N VAL A 46 -18.71 3.70 -0.59
CA VAL A 46 -17.50 2.94 -0.26
C VAL A 46 -17.33 2.93 1.26
N PRO A 47 -17.28 1.76 1.90
CA PRO A 47 -17.04 1.69 3.34
C PRO A 47 -15.64 2.22 3.67
N VAL A 48 -15.56 3.07 4.69
CA VAL A 48 -14.32 3.65 5.20
C VAL A 48 -14.22 3.43 6.70
N LEU A 49 -12.98 3.37 7.17
CA LEU A 49 -12.67 3.40 8.59
C LEU A 49 -12.29 4.84 8.92
N LEU A 50 -13.14 5.53 9.68
CA LEU A 50 -12.84 6.85 10.20
C LEU A 50 -11.93 6.75 11.41
N GLU A 51 -10.91 7.60 11.46
CA GLU A 51 -10.02 7.71 12.61
C GLU A 51 -10.08 9.10 13.20
N GLY A 52 -10.70 9.22 14.37
CA GLY A 52 -10.89 10.47 15.07
C GLY A 52 -12.37 10.77 15.33
N THR A 53 -12.62 11.77 16.18
CA THR A 53 -13.94 12.39 16.27
C THR A 53 -14.12 13.28 15.06
N LEU A 54 -15.19 13.03 14.30
CA LEU A 54 -15.68 13.93 13.26
C LEU A 54 -15.81 15.36 13.81
N LEU A 55 -15.66 16.36 12.93
CA LEU A 55 -15.90 17.76 13.32
C LEU A 55 -17.29 17.87 13.96
N LYS A 56 -17.35 18.39 15.19
CA LYS A 56 -18.59 18.61 15.94
C LYS A 56 -19.32 19.86 15.43
N GLU A 57 -19.47 19.97 14.13
CA GLU A 57 -20.26 21.04 13.54
C GLU A 57 -21.73 20.60 13.47
N PRO A 58 -22.68 21.53 13.58
CA PRO A 58 -24.09 21.22 13.37
C PRO A 58 -24.29 20.84 11.91
N ILE A 59 -24.37 19.54 11.65
CA ILE A 59 -24.56 18.99 10.31
C ILE A 59 -26.06 18.80 10.06
N PRO A 60 -26.62 19.31 8.94
CA PRO A 60 -28.02 19.07 8.59
C PRO A 60 -28.27 17.57 8.35
N SER A 61 -29.46 17.10 8.72
CA SER A 61 -29.88 15.72 8.46
C SER A 61 -30.11 15.53 6.95
N LEU A 62 -29.06 15.15 6.24
CA LEU A 62 -29.08 14.88 4.81
C LEU A 62 -28.87 13.39 4.57
N GLU A 63 -29.75 12.79 3.78
CA GLU A 63 -29.67 11.40 3.37
C GLU A 63 -29.32 11.32 1.89
N ILE A 64 -28.47 10.35 1.55
CA ILE A 64 -28.09 10.07 0.16
C ILE A 64 -28.30 8.61 -0.20
N GLU A 65 -28.58 8.38 -1.48
CA GLU A 65 -28.67 7.07 -2.09
C GLU A 65 -27.83 6.99 -3.38
N ILE A 66 -27.47 5.76 -3.76
CA ILE A 66 -26.85 5.51 -5.06
C ILE A 66 -27.81 5.97 -6.17
N GLY A 67 -27.30 6.78 -7.10
CA GLY A 67 -28.04 7.40 -8.19
C GLY A 67 -28.45 8.85 -7.93
N GLN A 68 -28.39 9.35 -6.69
CA GLN A 68 -28.69 10.75 -6.36
C GLN A 68 -27.48 11.68 -6.58
N PRO A 69 -27.68 13.01 -6.68
CA PRO A 69 -26.57 13.96 -6.71
C PRO A 69 -25.63 13.78 -5.52
N GLY A 70 -24.33 13.83 -5.80
CA GLY A 70 -23.28 13.77 -4.81
C GLY A 70 -23.25 15.03 -3.95
N LEU A 71 -22.97 14.85 -2.67
CA LEU A 71 -22.87 15.94 -1.71
C LEU A 71 -21.44 16.49 -1.66
N TRP A 72 -21.28 17.80 -1.59
CA TRP A 72 -19.99 18.46 -1.54
C TRP A 72 -19.98 19.45 -0.38
N ALA A 73 -18.84 19.55 0.28
CA ALA A 73 -18.65 20.44 1.42
C ALA A 73 -17.36 21.27 1.22
N PHE A 74 -17.45 22.57 1.44
CA PHE A 74 -16.30 23.48 1.37
C PHE A 74 -16.28 24.40 2.60
N ARG A 75 -15.13 24.52 3.24
CA ARG A 75 -14.90 25.45 4.36
C ARG A 75 -14.18 26.68 3.83
N ASP A 76 -14.75 27.86 4.07
CA ASP A 76 -14.10 29.14 3.70
C ASP A 76 -13.08 29.61 4.76
N GLU A 77 -12.42 30.74 4.51
CA GLU A 77 -11.44 31.34 5.43
C GLU A 77 -12.05 31.81 6.76
N THR A 78 -13.37 32.02 6.81
CA THR A 78 -14.10 32.38 8.04
C THR A 78 -14.47 31.16 8.88
N ASN A 79 -14.05 29.95 8.47
CA ASN A 79 -14.47 28.65 9.00
C ASN A 79 -15.96 28.34 8.81
N LYS A 80 -16.66 29.04 7.92
CA LYS A 80 -18.04 28.69 7.58
C LYS A 80 -18.03 27.55 6.56
N VAL A 81 -18.82 26.52 6.84
CA VAL A 81 -18.99 25.37 5.94
C VAL A 81 -20.20 25.58 5.04
N HIS A 82 -19.98 25.37 3.75
CA HIS A 82 -20.97 25.41 2.70
C HIS A 82 -21.17 24.01 2.18
N LEU A 83 -22.42 23.55 2.18
CA LEU A 83 -22.79 22.16 1.92
C LEU A 83 -23.91 22.13 0.88
N GLY A 84 -23.77 21.28 -0.14
CA GLY A 84 -24.78 21.16 -1.19
C GLY A 84 -24.35 20.20 -2.29
N ASP A 85 -25.17 20.09 -3.34
CA ASP A 85 -24.74 19.39 -4.56
C ASP A 85 -23.67 20.20 -5.32
N ALA A 86 -23.19 19.64 -6.42
CA ALA A 86 -22.16 20.29 -7.23
C ALA A 86 -22.59 21.70 -7.71
N GLN A 87 -23.86 21.89 -8.11
CA GLN A 87 -24.33 23.17 -8.62
C GLN A 87 -24.36 24.24 -7.53
N ILE A 88 -24.80 23.88 -6.31
CA ILE A 88 -24.82 24.78 -5.16
C ILE A 88 -23.40 25.23 -4.82
N ILE A 89 -22.45 24.30 -4.71
CA ILE A 89 -21.06 24.61 -4.39
C ILE A 89 -20.39 25.39 -5.53
N GLN A 90 -20.74 25.14 -6.79
CA GLN A 90 -20.23 25.91 -7.92
C GLN A 90 -20.70 27.37 -7.91
N ASN A 91 -21.98 27.61 -7.63
CA ASN A 91 -22.53 28.98 -7.54
C ASN A 91 -21.86 29.75 -6.39
N PHE A 92 -21.85 29.14 -5.20
CA PHE A 92 -21.15 29.70 -4.04
C PHE A 92 -19.67 29.96 -4.33
N GLY A 93 -18.99 29.00 -4.95
CA GLY A 93 -17.57 29.11 -5.23
C GLY A 93 -17.25 30.24 -6.19
N PHE A 94 -18.08 30.43 -7.23
CA PHE A 94 -17.91 31.54 -8.17
C PHE A 94 -18.07 32.90 -7.48
N ASP A 95 -19.05 33.06 -6.59
CA ASP A 95 -19.27 34.29 -5.82
C ASP A 95 -18.11 34.55 -4.85
N LEU A 96 -17.66 33.52 -4.12
CA LEU A 96 -16.57 33.59 -3.15
C LEU A 96 -15.24 33.97 -3.83
N LEU A 97 -14.96 33.40 -5.00
CA LEU A 97 -13.79 33.73 -5.80
C LEU A 97 -13.85 35.16 -6.34
N SER A 98 -15.03 35.60 -6.79
CA SER A 98 -15.23 36.94 -7.34
C SER A 98 -15.05 38.06 -6.31
N CYS A 99 -15.32 37.80 -5.03
CA CYS A 99 -15.13 38.77 -3.96
C CYS A 99 -13.77 38.68 -3.25
N GLY A 100 -12.85 37.81 -3.71
CA GLY A 100 -11.53 37.65 -3.09
C GLY A 100 -11.55 36.93 -1.74
N GLY A 101 -12.61 36.16 -1.43
CA GLY A 101 -12.78 35.54 -0.11
C GLY A 101 -11.79 34.42 0.26
N LEU A 102 -10.81 34.13 -0.61
CA LEU A 102 -9.77 33.12 -0.43
C LEU A 102 -8.36 33.65 -0.74
N GLU A 103 -8.15 34.98 -0.67
CA GLU A 103 -6.86 35.61 -0.98
C GLU A 103 -5.67 35.07 -0.15
N ASN A 104 -5.93 34.65 1.10
CA ASN A 104 -4.88 34.11 1.98
C ASN A 104 -4.68 32.59 1.82
N SER A 105 -5.58 31.93 1.09
CA SER A 105 -5.61 30.48 0.90
C SER A 105 -5.58 30.13 -0.59
N PRO A 106 -4.49 30.49 -1.32
CA PRO A 106 -4.46 30.42 -2.77
C PRO A 106 -4.60 29.00 -3.33
N MET A 107 -4.21 27.97 -2.57
CA MET A 107 -4.44 26.58 -2.95
C MET A 107 -5.91 26.17 -2.87
N ALA A 108 -6.61 26.55 -1.80
CA ALA A 108 -8.04 26.30 -1.68
C ALA A 108 -8.84 27.05 -2.76
N ALA A 109 -8.40 28.27 -3.09
CA ALA A 109 -8.96 29.05 -4.18
C ALA A 109 -8.78 28.33 -5.54
N ALA A 110 -7.59 27.80 -5.83
CA ALA A 110 -7.35 27.07 -7.07
C ALA A 110 -8.13 25.76 -7.17
N GLU A 111 -8.28 25.00 -6.07
CA GLU A 111 -9.15 23.81 -6.04
C GLU A 111 -10.61 24.17 -6.33
N LEU A 112 -11.10 25.26 -5.75
CA LEU A 112 -12.46 25.74 -5.98
C LEU A 112 -12.66 26.22 -7.42
N VAL A 113 -11.67 26.92 -7.99
CA VAL A 113 -11.65 27.31 -9.40
C VAL A 113 -11.76 26.08 -10.32
N GLN A 114 -10.99 25.03 -10.05
CA GLN A 114 -11.05 23.77 -10.82
C GLN A 114 -12.39 23.06 -10.66
N PHE A 115 -12.94 23.03 -9.45
CA PHE A 115 -14.27 22.47 -9.19
C PHE A 115 -15.38 23.20 -9.98
N CYS A 116 -15.25 24.52 -10.11
CA CYS A 116 -16.12 25.36 -10.94
C CYS A 116 -15.80 25.31 -12.44
N SER A 117 -14.71 24.65 -12.86
CA SER A 117 -14.20 24.71 -14.24
C SER A 117 -14.04 26.16 -14.74
N ALA A 118 -13.57 27.04 -13.87
CA ALA A 118 -13.53 28.49 -14.06
C ALA A 118 -12.09 29.06 -14.16
N GLU A 119 -11.11 28.22 -14.49
CA GLU A 119 -9.69 28.57 -14.50
C GLU A 119 -9.38 29.78 -15.37
N ALA A 120 -10.04 29.90 -16.53
CA ALA A 120 -9.86 31.02 -17.44
C ALA A 120 -10.53 32.32 -16.97
N HIS A 121 -11.53 32.23 -16.09
CA HIS A 121 -12.20 33.40 -15.51
C HIS A 121 -11.40 33.97 -14.33
N PHE A 122 -10.63 33.13 -13.62
CA PHE A 122 -9.82 33.53 -12.47
C PHE A 122 -8.31 33.26 -12.69
N PRO A 123 -7.68 33.85 -13.72
CA PRO A 123 -6.28 33.58 -14.05
C PRO A 123 -5.32 34.01 -12.95
N ASP A 124 -5.63 35.09 -12.22
CA ASP A 124 -4.75 35.60 -11.18
C ASP A 124 -4.78 34.73 -9.91
N VAL A 125 -5.90 34.06 -9.62
CA VAL A 125 -5.99 33.03 -8.57
C VAL A 125 -5.08 31.86 -8.89
N MET A 126 -5.11 31.38 -10.14
CA MET A 126 -4.26 30.28 -10.59
C MET A 126 -2.77 30.63 -10.54
N LYS A 127 -2.41 31.88 -10.90
CA LYS A 127 -1.03 32.39 -10.76
C LYS A 127 -0.61 32.50 -9.29
N ALA A 128 -1.49 33.00 -8.42
CA ALA A 128 -1.22 33.12 -6.99
C ALA A 128 -0.96 31.76 -6.34
N ALA A 129 -1.75 30.73 -6.70
CA ALA A 129 -1.55 29.35 -6.26
C ALA A 129 -0.20 28.79 -6.72
N PHE A 130 0.13 28.95 -7.99
CA PHE A 130 1.43 28.53 -8.53
C PHE A 130 2.59 29.24 -7.82
N ALA A 131 2.49 30.57 -7.62
CA ALA A 131 3.51 31.34 -6.93
C ALA A 131 3.66 30.93 -5.45
N ALA A 132 2.56 30.62 -4.76
CA ALA A 132 2.57 30.13 -3.39
C ALA A 132 3.26 28.76 -3.29
N LEU A 133 2.96 27.83 -4.20
CA LEU A 133 3.67 26.54 -4.29
C LEU A 133 5.14 26.72 -4.63
N ALA A 134 5.47 27.61 -5.57
CA ALA A 134 6.85 27.82 -6.02
C ALA A 134 7.75 28.38 -4.92
N LYS A 135 7.19 29.17 -3.98
CA LYS A 135 7.89 29.61 -2.77
C LYS A 135 8.30 28.46 -1.86
N ILE A 136 7.54 27.36 -1.85
CA ILE A 136 7.82 26.15 -1.06
C ILE A 136 8.73 25.20 -1.87
N SER A 137 8.35 24.90 -3.11
CA SER A 137 9.07 24.02 -4.02
C SER A 137 8.72 24.35 -5.47
N SER A 138 9.71 24.82 -6.23
CA SER A 138 9.58 25.05 -7.68
C SER A 138 9.21 23.76 -8.43
N ALA A 139 9.81 22.63 -8.07
CA ALA A 139 9.48 21.33 -8.64
C ALA A 139 8.04 20.91 -8.31
N GLY A 140 7.57 21.16 -7.08
CA GLY A 140 6.19 20.90 -6.67
C GLY A 140 5.18 21.75 -7.43
N ALA A 141 5.46 23.05 -7.61
CA ALA A 141 4.63 23.95 -8.40
C ALA A 141 4.51 23.52 -9.87
N ASN A 142 5.64 23.17 -10.50
CA ASN A 142 5.65 22.66 -11.88
C ASN A 142 4.90 21.33 -11.98
N THR A 143 5.07 20.42 -11.01
CA THR A 143 4.34 19.15 -10.99
C THR A 143 2.84 19.38 -10.87
N TRP A 144 2.40 20.30 -10.01
CA TRP A 144 0.99 20.67 -9.89
C TRP A 144 0.44 21.27 -11.19
N LEU A 145 1.17 22.22 -11.80
CA LEU A 145 0.80 22.82 -13.08
C LEU A 145 0.64 21.76 -14.17
N ASP A 146 1.61 20.87 -14.30
CA ASP A 146 1.62 19.83 -15.34
C ASP A 146 0.51 18.80 -15.11
N THR A 147 0.34 18.32 -13.88
CA THR A 147 -0.55 17.18 -13.59
C THR A 147 -1.99 17.57 -13.30
N MET A 148 -2.23 18.70 -12.62
CA MET A 148 -3.56 19.12 -12.16
C MET A 148 -4.20 20.18 -13.06
N VAL A 149 -3.41 20.96 -13.82
CA VAL A 149 -3.93 22.05 -14.64
C VAL A 149 -3.83 21.73 -16.13
N LEU A 150 -2.62 21.49 -16.64
CA LEU A 150 -2.38 21.35 -18.08
C LEU A 150 -2.73 19.96 -18.61
N LEU A 151 -2.36 18.87 -17.92
CA LEU A 151 -2.64 17.52 -18.39
C LEU A 151 -4.14 17.22 -18.58
N PRO A 152 -5.06 17.63 -17.68
CA PRO A 152 -6.49 17.49 -17.91
C PRO A 152 -6.96 18.23 -19.17
N ALA A 153 -6.48 19.46 -19.39
CA ALA A 153 -6.80 20.25 -20.58
C ALA A 153 -6.25 19.61 -21.87
N ILE A 154 -5.03 19.08 -21.83
CA ILE A 154 -4.42 18.32 -22.93
C ILE A 154 -5.25 17.07 -23.23
N LYS A 155 -5.64 16.31 -22.20
CA LYS A 155 -6.48 15.11 -22.37
C LYS A 155 -7.86 15.46 -22.92
N ALA A 156 -8.42 16.61 -22.58
CA ALA A 156 -9.67 17.10 -23.16
C ALA A 156 -9.53 17.47 -24.65
N ASP A 157 -8.45 18.17 -25.03
CA ASP A 157 -8.12 18.46 -26.44
C ASP A 157 -7.92 17.17 -27.24
N LEU A 158 -7.13 16.23 -26.73
CA LEU A 158 -6.92 14.92 -27.35
C LEU A 158 -8.22 14.12 -27.48
N SER A 159 -9.06 14.12 -26.44
CA SER A 159 -10.32 13.38 -26.44
C SER A 159 -11.32 13.91 -27.47
N ARG A 160 -11.33 15.22 -27.72
CA ARG A 160 -12.14 15.83 -28.78
C ARG A 160 -11.72 15.39 -30.18
N ASN A 161 -10.44 15.09 -30.35
CA ASN A 161 -9.86 14.65 -31.62
C ASN A 161 -9.70 13.12 -31.73
N ALA A 162 -10.10 12.36 -30.69
CA ALA A 162 -10.00 10.90 -30.67
C ALA A 162 -10.98 10.26 -31.65
N ARG A 163 -10.47 9.45 -32.58
CA ARG A 163 -11.26 8.82 -33.65
C ARG A 163 -11.65 7.39 -33.31
N SER A 164 -10.93 6.74 -32.39
CA SER A 164 -11.11 5.34 -32.03
C SER A 164 -11.14 5.09 -30.52
N ILE A 165 -11.60 3.89 -30.12
CA ILE A 165 -11.51 3.41 -28.73
C ILE A 165 -10.05 3.28 -28.30
N GLN A 166 -9.17 2.88 -29.23
CA GLN A 166 -7.74 2.75 -29.00
C GLN A 166 -7.10 4.12 -28.72
N ASP A 167 -7.51 5.18 -29.41
CA ASP A 167 -7.05 6.54 -29.13
C ASP A 167 -7.46 6.95 -27.71
N ARG A 168 -8.71 6.67 -27.32
CA ARG A 168 -9.20 6.95 -25.95
C ARG A 168 -8.45 6.18 -24.88
N ARG A 169 -7.94 4.98 -25.19
CA ARG A 169 -7.04 4.23 -24.29
C ARG A 169 -5.68 4.90 -24.22
N ALA A 170 -5.07 5.20 -25.36
CA ALA A 170 -3.76 5.85 -25.45
C ALA A 170 -3.71 7.21 -24.72
N ILE A 171 -4.80 7.98 -24.74
CA ILE A 171 -4.90 9.26 -24.01
C ILE A 171 -4.66 9.09 -22.50
N ARG A 172 -4.96 7.92 -21.92
CA ARG A 172 -4.75 7.67 -20.48
C ARG A 172 -3.27 7.65 -20.10
N GLU A 173 -2.41 7.25 -21.04
CA GLU A 173 -0.96 7.07 -20.88
C GLU A 173 -0.16 8.34 -21.20
N VAL A 174 -0.84 9.40 -21.62
CA VAL A 174 -0.21 10.69 -21.93
C VAL A 174 0.35 11.32 -20.66
N VAL A 175 1.58 11.81 -20.77
CA VAL A 175 2.29 12.61 -19.76
C VAL A 175 2.61 13.97 -20.36
N ALA A 176 2.56 15.02 -19.55
CA ALA A 176 2.93 16.36 -19.95
C ALA A 176 3.97 16.92 -18.98
N VAL A 177 4.97 17.64 -19.53
CA VAL A 177 6.01 18.32 -18.75
C VAL A 177 6.18 19.71 -19.34
N SER A 178 6.09 20.75 -18.50
CA SER A 178 6.25 22.13 -18.95
C SER A 178 7.56 22.72 -18.49
N SER A 179 8.34 23.27 -19.44
CA SER A 179 9.59 23.96 -19.15
C SER A 179 9.85 25.07 -20.16
N LYS A 180 10.42 26.20 -19.70
CA LYS A 180 10.87 27.32 -20.55
C LYS A 180 9.82 27.81 -21.58
N GLY A 181 8.54 27.86 -21.17
CA GLY A 181 7.44 28.32 -22.02
C GLY A 181 6.94 27.30 -23.06
N VAL A 182 7.39 26.05 -22.96
CA VAL A 182 6.97 24.92 -23.80
C VAL A 182 6.35 23.84 -22.92
N THR A 183 5.24 23.22 -23.35
CA THR A 183 4.72 21.97 -22.79
C THR A 183 5.07 20.81 -23.73
N ASP A 184 5.95 19.93 -23.27
CA ASP A 184 6.29 18.68 -23.93
C ASP A 184 5.29 17.60 -23.52
N VAL A 185 4.58 17.04 -24.50
CA VAL A 185 3.56 16.00 -24.31
C VAL A 185 4.09 14.69 -24.86
N PHE A 186 4.19 13.68 -24.01
CA PHE A 186 4.66 12.37 -24.39
C PHE A 186 3.48 11.39 -24.46
N GLY A 187 3.35 10.66 -25.56
CA GLY A 187 2.23 9.74 -25.76
C GLY A 187 2.38 8.85 -26.99
N HIS A 188 1.41 7.98 -27.21
CA HIS A 188 1.43 7.06 -28.36
C HIS A 188 1.43 7.81 -29.70
N HIS A 189 2.19 7.33 -30.69
CA HIS A 189 2.30 7.95 -32.02
C HIS A 189 0.94 8.16 -32.73
N ARG A 190 -0.10 7.42 -32.34
CA ARG A 190 -1.47 7.51 -32.88
C ARG A 190 -2.15 8.84 -32.54
N LEU A 191 -1.68 9.49 -31.47
CA LEU A 191 -2.15 10.79 -31.04
C LEU A 191 -1.39 11.93 -31.73
N SER A 192 -0.42 11.63 -32.61
CA SER A 192 0.31 12.65 -33.37
C SER A 192 -0.65 13.47 -34.21
N GLY A 193 -0.46 14.80 -34.22
CA GLY A 193 -1.35 15.74 -34.91
C GLY A 193 -2.65 16.06 -34.17
N ALA A 194 -3.03 15.28 -33.15
CA ALA A 194 -4.25 15.57 -32.38
C ALA A 194 -4.15 16.84 -31.51
N LEU A 195 -2.94 17.38 -31.34
CA LEU A 195 -2.64 18.62 -30.62
C LEU A 195 -2.14 19.76 -31.53
N ASP A 196 -2.42 19.71 -32.84
CA ASP A 196 -1.99 20.77 -33.77
C ASP A 196 -2.76 22.09 -33.54
N ARG A 197 -3.98 22.01 -33.00
CA ARG A 197 -4.84 23.16 -32.68
C ARG A 197 -5.53 22.98 -31.32
N PRO A 198 -4.77 22.98 -30.22
CA PRO A 198 -5.34 22.78 -28.89
C PRO A 198 -6.11 24.04 -28.47
N THR A 199 -7.29 23.87 -27.89
CA THR A 199 -8.11 24.99 -27.42
C THR A 199 -8.10 25.07 -25.90
N SER A 200 -8.33 23.95 -25.21
CA SER A 200 -8.39 23.92 -23.74
C SER A 200 -7.00 24.19 -23.15
N TRP A 201 -5.97 23.50 -23.63
CA TRP A 201 -4.60 23.74 -23.19
C TRP A 201 -4.17 25.19 -23.50
N SER A 202 -4.46 25.70 -24.71
CA SER A 202 -4.04 27.06 -25.11
C SER A 202 -4.61 28.15 -24.20
N GLN A 203 -5.83 27.96 -23.71
CA GLN A 203 -6.49 28.92 -22.81
C GLN A 203 -5.78 28.97 -21.44
N LEU A 204 -5.40 27.81 -20.89
CA LEU A 204 -4.73 27.71 -19.60
C LEU A 204 -3.23 28.03 -19.69
N ALA A 205 -2.55 27.58 -20.74
CA ALA A 205 -1.12 27.80 -20.97
C ALA A 205 -0.75 29.29 -20.97
N LYS A 206 -1.61 30.13 -21.55
CA LYS A 206 -1.45 31.60 -21.56
C LYS A 206 -1.40 32.22 -20.18
N ILE A 207 -2.12 31.66 -19.20
CA ILE A 207 -2.13 32.14 -17.80
C ILE A 207 -0.72 32.07 -17.21
N PHE A 208 0.05 31.05 -17.59
CA PHE A 208 1.39 30.76 -17.08
C PHE A 208 2.51 31.16 -18.04
N GLY A 209 2.20 31.92 -19.10
CA GLY A 209 3.21 32.35 -20.08
C GLY A 209 3.79 31.23 -20.93
N ILE A 210 3.06 30.11 -21.08
CA ILE A 210 3.43 29.00 -21.95
C ILE A 210 2.84 29.25 -23.33
N SER A 211 3.69 29.22 -24.36
CA SER A 211 3.33 29.63 -25.72
C SER A 211 3.36 28.50 -26.75
N LYS A 212 4.01 27.37 -26.42
CA LYS A 212 4.22 26.26 -27.35
C LYS A 212 3.86 24.93 -26.71
N ILE A 213 3.22 24.05 -27.48
CA ILE A 213 3.07 22.62 -27.16
C ILE A 213 3.87 21.82 -28.15
N GLN A 214 4.50 20.73 -27.71
CA GLN A 214 5.23 19.82 -28.58
C GLN A 214 4.87 18.39 -28.23
N PHE A 215 4.38 17.63 -29.20
CA PHE A 215 4.06 16.23 -29.02
C PHE A 215 5.28 15.36 -29.39
N HIS A 216 5.69 14.52 -28.45
CA HIS A 216 6.73 13.53 -28.61
C HIS A 216 6.05 12.17 -28.62
N ALA A 217 5.97 11.59 -29.81
CA ALA A 217 5.53 10.21 -29.94
C ALA A 217 6.55 9.32 -29.23
N PHE A 218 6.09 8.50 -28.29
CA PHE A 218 6.84 7.30 -27.98
C PHE A 218 6.93 6.49 -29.27
N ASP A 219 8.16 6.13 -29.65
CA ASP A 219 8.33 5.01 -30.57
C ASP A 219 7.51 3.86 -29.99
N GLU A 220 6.67 3.23 -30.81
CA GLU A 220 6.15 1.93 -30.42
C GLU A 220 7.40 1.12 -30.03
N PRO A 221 7.49 0.58 -28.80
CA PRO A 221 8.40 -0.54 -28.61
C PRO A 221 7.87 -1.55 -29.59
N ARG A 222 8.51 -1.67 -30.78
CA ARG A 222 7.97 -2.35 -31.96
C ARG A 222 7.10 -3.46 -31.44
N ASP A 223 5.77 -3.28 -31.53
CA ASP A 223 4.84 -4.33 -31.24
C ASP A 223 5.11 -5.31 -32.38
N ARG A 224 6.18 -6.09 -32.23
CA ARG A 224 6.13 -7.46 -32.61
C ARG A 224 4.88 -7.91 -31.88
N GLU A 225 3.80 -8.05 -32.62
CA GLU A 225 2.84 -9.11 -32.39
C GLU A 225 3.68 -10.39 -32.28
N VAL A 226 4.34 -10.57 -31.14
CA VAL A 226 4.91 -11.82 -30.76
C VAL A 226 3.68 -12.58 -30.32
N SER A 227 3.03 -13.21 -31.30
CA SER A 227 2.14 -14.32 -31.08
C SER A 227 2.90 -15.33 -30.21
N GLY A 228 2.73 -15.20 -28.91
CA GLY A 228 3.64 -15.80 -27.94
C GLY A 228 3.12 -15.56 -26.54
N ARG A 229 3.29 -16.58 -25.71
CA ARG A 229 2.82 -16.58 -24.34
C ARG A 229 3.62 -15.58 -23.50
N PRO A 230 2.99 -14.75 -22.64
CA PRO A 230 3.72 -13.87 -21.74
C PRO A 230 4.61 -14.69 -20.80
N GLN A 231 5.82 -14.19 -20.53
CA GLN A 231 6.74 -14.88 -19.62
C GLN A 231 6.24 -14.89 -18.17
N TRP A 232 5.41 -13.90 -17.82
CA TRP A 232 4.71 -13.84 -16.55
C TRP A 232 3.37 -13.11 -16.69
N THR A 233 2.41 -13.46 -15.85
CA THR A 233 1.11 -12.82 -15.73
C THR A 233 0.79 -12.61 -14.26
N VAL A 234 0.20 -11.47 -13.92
CA VAL A 234 -0.24 -11.16 -12.56
C VAL A 234 -1.73 -10.81 -12.57
N SER A 235 -2.50 -11.53 -11.77
CA SER A 235 -3.90 -11.25 -11.44
C SER A 235 -4.00 -10.90 -9.97
N GLY A 236 -4.79 -9.91 -9.60
CA GLY A 236 -4.94 -9.56 -8.18
C GLY A 236 -6.29 -8.96 -7.82
N ILE A 237 -6.74 -9.22 -6.59
CA ILE A 237 -8.02 -8.76 -6.04
C ILE A 237 -7.77 -7.82 -4.85
N GLY A 238 -8.64 -6.82 -4.71
CA GLY A 238 -8.65 -5.90 -3.58
C GLY A 238 -7.76 -4.66 -3.75
N GLY A 239 -7.86 -3.73 -2.80
CA GLY A 239 -7.24 -2.41 -2.89
C GLY A 239 -5.71 -2.44 -3.00
N ILE A 240 -5.05 -3.35 -2.29
CA ILE A 240 -3.58 -3.50 -2.31
C ILE A 240 -3.11 -3.96 -3.70
N ALA A 241 -3.72 -5.00 -4.26
CA ALA A 241 -3.37 -5.49 -5.59
C ALA A 241 -3.56 -4.41 -6.66
N ARG A 242 -4.75 -3.76 -6.68
CA ARG A 242 -5.03 -2.65 -7.61
C ARG A 242 -4.00 -1.51 -7.48
N PHE A 243 -3.67 -1.12 -6.25
CA PHE A 243 -2.73 -0.04 -5.98
C PHE A 243 -1.32 -0.36 -6.46
N VAL A 244 -0.83 -1.57 -6.18
CA VAL A 244 0.51 -2.02 -6.59
C VAL A 244 0.58 -2.13 -8.10
N MET A 245 -0.39 -2.81 -8.73
CA MET A 245 -0.37 -3.09 -10.16
C MET A 245 -0.59 -1.82 -11.00
N LYS A 246 -1.39 -0.85 -10.57
CA LYS A 246 -1.60 0.41 -11.31
C LYS A 246 -0.34 1.28 -11.43
N ARG A 247 0.63 1.13 -10.51
CA ARG A 247 1.82 1.96 -10.45
C ARG A 247 2.99 1.33 -11.21
N ALA A 248 3.99 2.16 -11.50
CA ALA A 248 5.27 1.68 -12.02
C ALA A 248 5.87 0.62 -11.06
N PRO A 249 6.53 -0.43 -11.60
CA PRO A 249 6.84 -0.64 -13.01
C PRO A 249 5.76 -1.44 -13.79
N PHE A 250 4.60 -1.72 -13.18
CA PHE A 250 3.65 -2.70 -13.74
C PHE A 250 2.60 -2.08 -14.67
N HIS A 251 2.06 -0.90 -14.33
CA HIS A 251 1.06 -0.19 -15.15
C HIS A 251 -0.14 -1.06 -15.59
N GLY A 252 -0.59 -1.95 -14.70
CA GLY A 252 -1.67 -2.90 -14.96
C GLY A 252 -3.02 -2.25 -15.24
N ALA A 253 -3.83 -2.96 -16.04
CA ALA A 253 -5.18 -2.56 -16.36
C ALA A 253 -6.11 -2.84 -15.17
N LEU A 254 -6.94 -1.85 -14.82
CA LEU A 254 -8.04 -2.03 -13.88
C LEU A 254 -9.28 -2.51 -14.62
N ASP A 255 -9.99 -3.47 -14.02
CA ASP A 255 -11.29 -3.95 -14.51
C ASP A 255 -11.24 -4.49 -15.96
N SER A 256 -10.12 -5.11 -16.37
CA SER A 256 -10.04 -5.81 -17.66
C SER A 256 -10.87 -7.10 -17.62
N PRO A 257 -11.37 -7.60 -18.76
CA PRO A 257 -12.11 -8.87 -18.82
C PRO A 257 -11.32 -10.06 -18.27
N GLU A 258 -9.99 -10.00 -18.35
CA GLU A 258 -9.06 -11.02 -17.82
C GLU A 258 -8.79 -10.85 -16.32
N ALA A 259 -9.14 -9.71 -15.73
CA ALA A 259 -9.04 -9.49 -14.29
C ALA A 259 -10.23 -10.12 -13.56
N PRO A 260 -10.03 -10.70 -12.37
CA PRO A 260 -11.13 -11.03 -11.48
C PRO A 260 -12.00 -9.79 -11.21
N ARG A 261 -13.30 -9.98 -10.92
CA ARG A 261 -14.21 -8.85 -10.66
C ARG A 261 -13.66 -7.97 -9.53
N GLY A 262 -13.56 -6.66 -9.78
CA GLY A 262 -12.99 -5.69 -8.84
C GLY A 262 -11.46 -5.79 -8.69
N GLY A 263 -10.79 -6.56 -9.53
CA GLY A 263 -9.35 -6.79 -9.52
C GLY A 263 -8.55 -5.94 -10.50
N ALA A 264 -7.29 -6.32 -10.66
CA ALA A 264 -6.36 -5.77 -11.63
C ALA A 264 -5.63 -6.92 -12.35
N PHE A 265 -5.12 -6.63 -13.54
CA PHE A 265 -4.41 -7.58 -14.40
C PHE A 265 -3.21 -6.90 -15.08
N VAL A 266 -2.07 -7.59 -15.12
CA VAL A 266 -0.90 -7.17 -15.91
C VAL A 266 -0.18 -8.40 -16.45
N LYS A 267 0.40 -8.27 -17.64
CA LYS A 267 1.23 -9.31 -18.26
C LYS A 267 2.58 -8.75 -18.67
N GLY A 268 3.60 -9.60 -18.59
CA GLY A 268 4.93 -9.31 -19.05
C GLY A 268 5.07 -9.41 -20.58
N PRO A 269 6.27 -9.12 -21.10
CA PRO A 269 6.55 -9.29 -22.52
C PRO A 269 6.33 -10.75 -22.96
N SER A 270 5.80 -10.92 -24.17
CA SER A 270 5.60 -12.21 -24.82
C SER A 270 6.93 -12.81 -25.30
N LYS A 271 7.09 -14.13 -25.13
CA LYS A 271 8.29 -14.85 -25.62
C LYS A 271 8.38 -14.79 -27.14
N SER A 272 9.46 -14.21 -27.67
CA SER A 272 9.84 -14.38 -29.07
C SER A 272 10.28 -15.82 -29.28
N ALA A 273 9.74 -16.50 -30.31
CA ALA A 273 9.98 -17.92 -30.60
C ALA A 273 11.46 -18.28 -30.87
N GLN A 274 12.34 -17.28 -30.94
CA GLN A 274 13.79 -17.45 -31.12
C GLN A 274 14.51 -16.89 -29.90
N LEU A 275 14.84 -17.74 -28.92
CA LEU A 275 16.08 -17.72 -28.12
C LEU A 275 15.93 -18.62 -26.87
N ASP A 276 16.82 -19.61 -26.81
CA ASP A 276 17.29 -20.46 -25.71
C ASP A 276 16.35 -21.46 -25.01
N SER A 277 16.78 -22.73 -25.10
CA SER A 277 16.16 -23.95 -24.58
C SER A 277 16.31 -24.17 -23.07
N SER A 278 16.74 -23.17 -22.30
CA SER A 278 17.01 -23.32 -20.86
C SER A 278 16.18 -22.42 -19.94
N MET A 279 15.08 -21.82 -20.42
CA MET A 279 14.30 -20.88 -19.61
C MET A 279 13.05 -21.51 -19.00
N LEU A 280 12.83 -21.21 -17.72
CA LEU A 280 11.72 -21.65 -16.88
C LEU A 280 10.34 -21.55 -17.57
N PRO A 281 9.35 -22.36 -17.12
CA PRO A 281 7.97 -22.20 -17.55
C PRO A 281 7.44 -20.79 -17.25
N PRO A 282 6.40 -20.33 -17.98
CA PRO A 282 5.72 -19.07 -17.66
C PRO A 282 5.26 -19.04 -16.21
N LEU A 283 5.21 -17.84 -15.62
CA LEU A 283 4.82 -17.65 -14.22
C LEU A 283 3.46 -16.97 -14.12
N LEU A 284 2.51 -17.59 -13.44
CA LEU A 284 1.24 -17.00 -13.03
C LEU A 284 1.34 -16.57 -11.56
N ILE A 285 1.11 -15.28 -11.29
CA ILE A 285 1.14 -14.72 -9.95
C ILE A 285 -0.25 -14.22 -9.56
N GLY A 286 -0.74 -14.68 -8.42
CA GLY A 286 -1.99 -14.26 -7.82
C GLY A 286 -1.71 -13.32 -6.65
N ILE A 287 -2.53 -12.29 -6.46
CA ILE A 287 -2.48 -11.44 -5.25
C ILE A 287 -3.86 -11.44 -4.61
N SER A 288 -3.95 -11.90 -3.37
CA SER A 288 -5.20 -11.91 -2.61
C SER A 288 -5.01 -11.53 -1.15
N GLY A 289 -6.10 -11.08 -0.52
CA GLY A 289 -6.20 -11.06 0.93
C GLY A 289 -6.46 -12.46 1.49
N SER A 290 -6.54 -12.60 2.81
CA SER A 290 -6.81 -13.90 3.46
C SER A 290 -8.29 -14.31 3.45
N ASP A 291 -9.08 -13.88 2.48
CA ASP A 291 -10.46 -14.36 2.29
C ASP A 291 -10.48 -15.57 1.35
N LEU A 292 -11.16 -16.66 1.72
CA LEU A 292 -11.21 -17.86 0.85
C LEU A 292 -11.94 -17.57 -0.47
N ALA A 293 -12.90 -16.63 -0.48
CA ALA A 293 -13.57 -16.24 -1.71
C ALA A 293 -12.60 -15.55 -2.69
N ASP A 294 -11.75 -14.67 -2.19
CA ASP A 294 -10.73 -13.99 -3.02
C ASP A 294 -9.69 -14.98 -3.54
N VAL A 295 -9.26 -15.93 -2.70
CA VAL A 295 -8.32 -16.99 -3.08
C VAL A 295 -8.91 -17.85 -4.20
N LYS A 296 -10.16 -18.30 -4.07
CA LYS A 296 -10.85 -19.08 -5.12
C LYS A 296 -11.01 -18.31 -6.43
N ALA A 297 -11.33 -17.02 -6.37
CA ALA A 297 -11.44 -16.20 -7.57
C ALA A 297 -10.10 -16.05 -8.31
N ILE A 298 -8.97 -16.05 -7.59
CA ILE A 298 -7.63 -16.10 -8.20
C ILE A 298 -7.36 -17.48 -8.82
N GLU A 299 -7.76 -18.57 -8.15
CA GLU A 299 -7.62 -19.93 -8.70
C GLU A 299 -8.39 -20.09 -10.01
N GLU A 300 -9.64 -19.64 -10.05
CA GLU A 300 -10.46 -19.62 -11.27
C GLU A 300 -9.76 -18.84 -12.39
N SER A 301 -9.12 -17.71 -12.05
CA SER A 301 -8.31 -16.94 -13.00
C SER A 301 -7.07 -17.71 -13.48
N PHE A 302 -6.41 -18.48 -12.62
CA PHE A 302 -5.32 -19.36 -13.04
C PHE A 302 -5.80 -20.46 -13.98
N ILE A 303 -6.91 -21.13 -13.67
CA ILE A 303 -7.48 -22.19 -14.51
C ILE A 303 -7.81 -21.65 -15.91
N GLN A 304 -8.38 -20.45 -16.00
CA GLN A 304 -8.71 -19.81 -17.29
C GLN A 304 -7.47 -19.43 -18.11
N GLN A 305 -6.35 -19.16 -17.46
CA GLN A 305 -5.10 -18.70 -18.10
C GLN A 305 -4.07 -19.81 -18.31
N SER A 306 -4.30 -20.99 -17.70
CA SER A 306 -3.38 -22.10 -17.65
C SER A 306 -3.60 -23.07 -18.82
N ASP A 307 -2.51 -23.59 -19.37
CA ASP A 307 -2.48 -24.77 -20.23
C ASP A 307 -1.85 -25.98 -19.52
N GLY A 308 -1.55 -25.85 -18.22
CA GLY A 308 -0.94 -26.87 -17.39
C GLY A 308 0.58 -26.79 -17.27
N SER A 309 1.26 -25.92 -18.03
CA SER A 309 2.73 -25.88 -18.04
C SER A 309 3.36 -24.86 -17.10
N GLU A 310 2.59 -23.91 -16.58
CA GLU A 310 3.06 -22.74 -15.81
C GLU A 310 3.41 -23.08 -14.36
N LEU A 311 4.20 -22.19 -13.76
CA LEU A 311 4.36 -22.09 -12.32
C LEU A 311 3.29 -21.14 -11.76
N ARG A 312 2.60 -21.53 -10.70
CA ARG A 312 1.46 -20.80 -10.12
C ARG A 312 1.78 -20.44 -8.68
N HIS A 313 2.02 -19.16 -8.43
CA HIS A 313 2.35 -18.65 -7.10
C HIS A 313 1.30 -17.65 -6.62
N LEU A 314 0.92 -17.77 -5.35
CA LEU A 314 -0.05 -16.89 -4.71
C LEU A 314 0.65 -16.05 -3.65
N ILE A 315 0.62 -14.74 -3.81
CA ILE A 315 0.98 -13.77 -2.78
C ILE A 315 -0.27 -13.53 -1.91
N ASN A 316 -0.24 -14.01 -0.67
CA ASN A 316 -1.30 -13.78 0.30
C ASN A 316 -0.93 -12.68 1.28
N VAL A 317 -1.67 -11.58 1.21
CA VAL A 317 -1.55 -10.48 2.17
C VAL A 317 -2.34 -10.83 3.42
N ARG A 318 -1.64 -10.99 4.55
CA ARG A 318 -2.28 -11.29 5.84
C ARG A 318 -3.15 -10.11 6.30
N PRO A 319 -4.17 -10.33 7.15
CA PRO A 319 -5.14 -9.29 7.49
C PRO A 319 -4.49 -8.01 8.02
N THR A 320 -4.94 -6.86 7.53
CA THR A 320 -4.44 -5.52 7.92
C THR A 320 -5.15 -4.93 9.14
N GLY A 321 -6.19 -5.61 9.65
CA GLY A 321 -6.97 -5.18 10.81
C GLY A 321 -6.20 -5.26 12.14
N PHE A 322 -6.63 -4.48 13.12
CA PHE A 322 -6.07 -4.47 14.48
C PHE A 322 -6.56 -5.67 15.30
N GLY A 323 -5.66 -6.30 16.05
CA GLY A 323 -5.96 -7.42 16.95
C GLY A 323 -6.01 -8.79 16.26
N THR A 324 -6.70 -9.73 16.92
CA THR A 324 -6.85 -11.10 16.43
C THR A 324 -7.62 -11.10 15.11
N PRO A 325 -7.08 -11.72 14.04
CA PRO A 325 -7.81 -11.87 12.79
C PRO A 325 -9.21 -12.45 13.02
N LYS A 326 -10.20 -11.95 12.26
CA LYS A 326 -11.54 -12.53 12.28
C LYS A 326 -11.43 -14.04 11.96
N PRO A 327 -12.18 -14.92 12.64
CA PRO A 327 -12.17 -16.37 12.35
C PRO A 327 -12.48 -16.72 10.91
N SER A 328 -13.17 -15.82 10.18
CA SER A 328 -13.47 -15.98 8.76
C SER A 328 -12.26 -15.81 7.83
N LYS A 329 -11.10 -15.37 8.34
CA LYS A 329 -9.87 -15.25 7.54
C LYS A 329 -9.13 -16.57 7.51
N ALA A 330 -8.80 -17.01 6.30
CA ALA A 330 -8.15 -18.27 6.01
C ALA A 330 -6.73 -18.32 6.63
N SER A 331 -6.43 -19.43 7.30
CA SER A 331 -5.04 -19.75 7.66
C SER A 331 -4.25 -20.17 6.41
N PRO A 332 -2.93 -20.04 6.41
CA PRO A 332 -2.11 -20.53 5.29
C PRO A 332 -2.38 -22.01 4.97
N GLN A 333 -2.58 -22.85 5.99
CA GLN A 333 -2.93 -24.26 5.81
C GLN A 333 -4.28 -24.43 5.11
N SER A 334 -5.31 -23.66 5.50
CA SER A 334 -6.61 -23.74 4.84
C SER A 334 -6.58 -23.27 3.39
N ILE A 335 -5.73 -22.28 3.08
CA ILE A 335 -5.49 -21.84 1.70
C ILE A 335 -4.88 -23.00 0.92
N LEU A 336 -3.78 -23.59 1.40
CA LEU A 336 -3.14 -24.72 0.74
C LEU A 336 -4.06 -25.92 0.54
N GLN A 337 -4.86 -26.28 1.54
CA GLN A 337 -5.81 -27.38 1.47
C GLN A 337 -6.94 -27.12 0.47
N SER A 338 -7.24 -25.85 0.19
CA SER A 338 -8.30 -25.45 -0.74
C SER A 338 -7.83 -25.24 -2.17
N GLN A 339 -6.54 -25.41 -2.46
CA GLN A 339 -5.92 -25.04 -3.75
C GLN A 339 -5.12 -26.21 -4.30
N GLU A 340 -5.69 -26.94 -5.27
CA GLU A 340 -5.06 -28.14 -5.84
C GLU A 340 -3.97 -27.82 -6.87
N HIS A 341 -3.97 -26.60 -7.41
CA HIS A 341 -3.14 -26.20 -8.54
C HIS A 341 -2.03 -25.22 -8.19
N LEU A 342 -1.88 -24.85 -6.93
CA LEU A 342 -0.86 -23.91 -6.48
C LEU A 342 0.50 -24.61 -6.34
N ASP A 343 1.58 -23.95 -6.78
CA ASP A 343 2.95 -24.41 -6.55
C ASP A 343 3.53 -23.77 -5.27
N GLY A 344 3.33 -22.44 -5.10
CA GLY A 344 3.83 -21.71 -3.94
C GLY A 344 2.86 -20.70 -3.33
N LEU A 345 2.82 -20.63 -2.01
CA LEU A 345 2.08 -19.64 -1.22
C LEU A 345 3.05 -18.72 -0.49
N TRP A 346 3.12 -17.44 -0.88
CA TRP A 346 3.98 -16.42 -0.28
C TRP A 346 3.19 -15.53 0.67
N LEU A 347 3.54 -15.56 1.95
CA LEU A 347 2.89 -14.76 2.98
C LEU A 347 3.55 -13.39 3.12
N ILE A 348 2.73 -12.34 3.17
CA ILE A 348 3.15 -10.98 3.53
C ILE A 348 2.47 -10.59 4.83
N ALA A 349 3.27 -10.46 5.89
CA ALA A 349 2.81 -10.15 7.24
C ALA A 349 3.53 -8.95 7.89
N ALA A 350 4.52 -8.35 7.22
CA ALA A 350 5.37 -7.29 7.78
C ALA A 350 4.58 -6.08 8.31
N HIS A 351 3.47 -5.72 7.65
CA HIS A 351 2.58 -4.63 8.08
C HIS A 351 1.93 -4.89 9.44
N ARG A 352 1.88 -6.14 9.90
CA ARG A 352 1.37 -6.52 11.23
C ARG A 352 2.40 -6.28 12.33
N LEU A 353 3.69 -6.19 12.02
CA LEU A 353 4.74 -5.86 12.99
C LEU A 353 4.90 -4.35 13.20
N ARG A 354 4.36 -3.53 12.27
CA ARG A 354 4.64 -2.10 12.16
C ARG A 354 3.39 -1.24 12.30
N GLN A 355 2.68 -1.38 13.41
CA GLN A 355 1.57 -0.49 13.76
C GLN A 355 2.11 0.68 14.61
N THR A 356 2.77 1.65 13.97
CA THR A 356 3.68 2.64 14.59
C THR A 356 3.23 4.12 14.52
N GLY A 357 2.74 4.73 15.60
CA GLY A 357 2.62 6.20 15.69
C GLY A 357 1.42 6.74 16.47
N ARG A 358 1.40 8.06 16.73
CA ARG A 358 0.28 8.78 17.38
C ARG A 358 -0.93 8.98 16.45
N HIS A 359 -0.76 8.71 15.15
CA HIS A 359 -1.72 8.95 14.05
C HIS A 359 -1.87 7.73 13.09
N THR A 360 -1.51 6.52 13.51
CA THR A 360 -1.47 5.38 12.57
C THR A 360 -2.82 4.78 12.27
N ASN A 361 -3.21 5.02 11.02
CA ASN A 361 -4.41 4.49 10.43
C ASN A 361 -4.19 3.22 9.61
N ALA A 362 -5.28 2.52 9.32
CA ALA A 362 -5.29 1.35 8.44
C ALA A 362 -4.63 1.62 7.06
N MET A 363 -4.55 2.87 6.63
CA MET A 363 -3.84 3.26 5.41
C MET A 363 -2.32 3.08 5.53
N SER A 364 -1.71 3.35 6.68
CA SER A 364 -0.27 3.10 6.88
C SER A 364 0.09 1.62 6.76
N ALA A 365 -0.69 0.74 7.40
CA ALA A 365 -0.52 -0.71 7.29
C ALA A 365 -0.74 -1.19 5.84
N SER A 366 -1.71 -0.60 5.15
CA SER A 366 -1.95 -0.89 3.72
C SER A 366 -0.79 -0.42 2.84
N ASN A 367 -0.20 0.74 3.11
CA ASN A 367 0.99 1.24 2.40
C ASN A 367 2.21 0.34 2.59
N VAL A 368 2.43 -0.14 3.83
CA VAL A 368 3.46 -1.14 4.12
C VAL A 368 3.18 -2.41 3.32
N ALA A 369 1.97 -2.99 3.42
CA ALA A 369 1.61 -4.18 2.67
C ALA A 369 1.80 -4.01 1.15
N CYS A 370 1.43 -2.86 0.57
CA CYS A 370 1.67 -2.53 -0.83
C CYS A 370 3.15 -2.57 -1.21
N ARG A 371 4.06 -2.04 -0.38
CA ARG A 371 5.50 -2.10 -0.63
C ARG A 371 6.00 -3.53 -0.66
N PHE A 372 5.60 -4.35 0.31
CA PHE A 372 6.03 -5.74 0.40
C PHE A 372 5.45 -6.60 -0.74
N VAL A 373 4.22 -6.33 -1.17
CA VAL A 373 3.63 -6.99 -2.36
C VAL A 373 4.43 -6.62 -3.61
N ARG A 374 4.82 -5.34 -3.76
CA ARG A 374 5.68 -4.91 -4.87
C ARG A 374 7.04 -5.60 -4.84
N ALA A 375 7.66 -5.71 -3.67
CA ALA A 375 8.92 -6.42 -3.49
C ALA A 375 8.79 -7.90 -3.86
N ALA A 376 7.75 -8.58 -3.38
CA ALA A 376 7.46 -9.96 -3.74
C ALA A 376 7.31 -10.14 -5.26
N LEU A 377 6.50 -9.30 -5.91
CA LEU A 377 6.32 -9.32 -7.37
C LEU A 377 7.65 -9.13 -8.11
N ASN A 378 8.42 -8.12 -7.72
CA ASN A 378 9.72 -7.84 -8.33
C ASN A 378 10.68 -9.03 -8.20
N GLY A 379 10.72 -9.67 -7.03
CA GLY A 379 11.57 -10.84 -6.80
C GLY A 379 11.15 -12.05 -7.64
N LEU A 380 9.86 -12.38 -7.67
CA LEU A 380 9.35 -13.50 -8.48
C LEU A 380 9.53 -13.26 -9.99
N ILE A 381 9.27 -12.04 -10.47
CA ILE A 381 9.48 -11.65 -11.87
C ILE A 381 10.97 -11.64 -12.22
N TRP A 382 11.83 -11.22 -11.29
CA TRP A 382 13.27 -11.30 -11.47
C TRP A 382 13.74 -12.75 -11.59
N SER A 383 13.24 -13.66 -10.74
CA SER A 383 13.57 -15.09 -10.82
C SER A 383 13.25 -15.68 -12.19
N VAL A 384 12.03 -15.49 -12.71
CA VAL A 384 11.68 -16.05 -14.03
C VAL A 384 12.50 -15.44 -15.17
N ARG A 385 12.89 -14.16 -15.07
CA ARG A 385 13.71 -13.47 -16.09
C ARG A 385 15.16 -13.92 -16.11
N ASN A 386 15.71 -14.34 -14.97
CA ASN A 386 17.13 -14.63 -14.81
C ASN A 386 17.41 -16.14 -14.66
N GLY A 387 16.45 -17.01 -14.97
CA GLY A 387 16.61 -18.46 -14.83
C GLY A 387 16.63 -18.94 -13.38
N ASP A 388 16.12 -18.12 -12.46
CA ASP A 388 15.94 -18.40 -11.03
C ASP A 388 17.19 -18.95 -10.31
N PRO A 389 18.29 -18.17 -10.28
CA PRO A 389 19.52 -18.62 -9.63
C PRO A 389 19.35 -18.85 -8.13
N GLY A 390 18.39 -18.16 -7.51
CA GLY A 390 17.98 -18.36 -6.12
C GLY A 390 17.10 -19.59 -5.89
N MET A 391 16.69 -20.30 -6.94
CA MET A 391 15.74 -21.42 -6.88
C MET A 391 14.44 -21.09 -6.11
N ILE A 392 13.97 -19.84 -6.21
CA ILE A 392 12.73 -19.34 -5.57
C ILE A 392 11.49 -19.96 -6.23
N LEU A 393 11.59 -20.29 -7.51
CA LEU A 393 10.57 -20.87 -8.38
C LEU A 393 10.83 -22.36 -8.70
N ALA A 394 11.93 -22.93 -8.19
CA ALA A 394 12.34 -24.30 -8.48
C ALA A 394 11.44 -25.32 -7.77
N GLU A 395 10.24 -25.53 -8.31
CA GLU A 395 9.24 -26.42 -7.74
C GLU A 395 8.52 -27.18 -8.86
N LYS A 396 8.79 -28.49 -8.98
CA LYS A 396 7.82 -29.43 -9.55
C LYS A 396 7.78 -30.72 -8.72
N LEU A 397 6.53 -31.11 -8.42
CA LEU A 397 6.01 -32.36 -7.85
C LEU A 397 5.97 -32.48 -6.32
N GLY A 398 4.74 -32.55 -5.80
CA GLY A 398 4.43 -33.05 -4.45
C GLY A 398 3.26 -32.32 -3.81
N HIS A 399 3.52 -31.13 -3.27
CA HIS A 399 2.56 -30.32 -2.52
C HIS A 399 2.96 -28.84 -2.55
N PRO A 400 1.98 -27.91 -2.52
CA PRO A 400 2.28 -26.48 -2.46
C PRO A 400 3.05 -26.14 -1.19
N LYS A 401 4.06 -25.29 -1.33
CA LYS A 401 4.92 -24.90 -0.20
C LYS A 401 4.59 -23.49 0.28
N ILE A 402 4.77 -23.27 1.59
CA ILE A 402 4.59 -21.95 2.19
C ILE A 402 5.95 -21.26 2.24
N GLY A 403 5.98 -20.00 1.83
CA GLY A 403 7.10 -19.11 2.03
C GLY A 403 6.67 -17.80 2.68
N VAL A 404 7.63 -17.04 3.19
CA VAL A 404 7.42 -15.69 3.72
C VAL A 404 8.29 -14.71 2.98
N VAL A 405 7.72 -13.56 2.65
CA VAL A 405 8.46 -12.49 1.97
C VAL A 405 8.75 -11.36 2.94
N GLY A 406 10.02 -10.93 2.95
CA GLY A 406 10.51 -9.77 3.67
C GLY A 406 11.13 -8.77 2.72
N ALA A 407 11.28 -7.53 3.18
CA ALA A 407 11.95 -6.47 2.45
C ALA A 407 12.51 -5.43 3.42
N ALA A 408 13.70 -4.93 3.13
CA ALA A 408 14.30 -3.79 3.82
C ALA A 408 14.79 -2.77 2.78
N ARG A 409 14.66 -1.47 3.06
CA ARG A 409 15.16 -0.44 2.15
C ARG A 409 16.67 -0.49 2.21
N TYR A 410 17.31 -0.62 1.06
CA TYR A 410 18.74 -0.65 1.01
C TYR A 410 19.30 0.72 1.43
N ASN A 411 20.31 0.69 2.30
CA ASN A 411 21.07 1.84 2.71
C ASN A 411 22.55 1.46 2.77
N ALA A 412 23.37 2.10 1.92
CA ALA A 412 24.80 1.85 1.83
C ALA A 412 25.59 2.23 3.10
N GLN A 413 25.00 3.04 3.99
CA GLN A 413 25.62 3.42 5.26
C GLN A 413 25.44 2.37 6.36
N ILE A 414 24.62 1.34 6.10
CA ILE A 414 24.30 0.30 7.06
C ILE A 414 25.09 -0.96 6.71
N ASP A 415 25.67 -1.57 7.73
CA ASP A 415 26.40 -2.82 7.58
C ASP A 415 25.54 -3.94 6.96
N ILE A 416 26.18 -4.83 6.20
CA ILE A 416 25.51 -5.90 5.47
C ILE A 416 24.73 -6.82 6.42
N GLU A 417 25.28 -7.20 7.57
CA GLU A 417 24.61 -8.10 8.52
C GLU A 417 23.38 -7.43 9.14
N GLU A 418 23.47 -6.13 9.42
CA GLU A 418 22.37 -5.33 9.92
C GLU A 418 21.26 -5.15 8.86
N MET A 419 21.63 -4.99 7.60
CA MET A 419 20.66 -4.95 6.50
C MET A 419 19.96 -6.31 6.30
N ILE A 420 20.70 -7.42 6.40
CA ILE A 420 20.15 -8.78 6.41
C ILE A 420 19.17 -8.93 7.58
N ARG A 421 19.57 -8.52 8.79
CA ARG A 421 18.73 -8.59 10.01
C ARG A 421 17.42 -7.83 9.84
N ARG A 422 17.45 -6.64 9.22
CA ARG A 422 16.24 -5.85 8.90
C ARG A 422 15.30 -6.60 7.95
N ALA A 423 15.85 -7.20 6.90
CA ALA A 423 15.07 -7.98 5.95
C ALA A 423 14.43 -9.21 6.64
N LEU A 424 15.20 -9.95 7.43
CA LEU A 424 14.73 -11.11 8.20
C LEU A 424 13.65 -10.72 9.23
N TYR A 425 13.84 -9.61 9.94
CA TYR A 425 12.87 -9.13 10.91
C TYR A 425 11.50 -8.88 10.25
N SER A 426 11.51 -8.32 9.04
CA SER A 426 10.28 -8.06 8.29
C SER A 426 9.54 -9.34 7.85
N MET A 427 10.20 -10.51 7.90
CA MET A 427 9.59 -11.82 7.64
C MET A 427 8.95 -12.44 8.89
N LEU A 428 9.09 -11.85 10.08
CA LEU A 428 8.49 -12.41 11.28
C LEU A 428 6.96 -12.45 11.15
N CYS A 429 6.38 -13.62 11.41
CA CYS A 429 4.98 -13.88 11.20
C CYS A 429 4.47 -14.87 12.25
N GLU A 430 3.31 -14.60 12.86
CA GLU A 430 2.70 -15.55 13.81
C GLU A 430 2.20 -16.85 13.15
N ASP A 431 1.94 -16.79 11.84
CA ASP A 431 1.40 -17.94 11.09
C ASP A 431 2.50 -18.94 10.71
N THR A 432 3.78 -18.53 10.71
CA THR A 432 4.92 -19.34 10.26
C THR A 432 6.21 -18.93 10.98
N PRO A 433 6.78 -19.78 11.86
CA PRO A 433 8.08 -19.51 12.47
C PRO A 433 9.19 -19.43 11.42
N LEU A 434 9.91 -18.30 11.36
CA LEU A 434 10.94 -18.07 10.36
C LEU A 434 12.09 -19.10 10.42
N HIS A 435 12.45 -19.54 11.63
CA HIS A 435 13.50 -20.55 11.85
C HIS A 435 13.16 -21.94 11.26
N SER A 436 11.91 -22.17 10.86
CA SER A 436 11.49 -23.39 10.17
C SER A 436 11.72 -23.34 8.66
N ALA A 437 12.18 -22.22 8.12
CA ALA A 437 12.54 -22.10 6.72
C ALA A 437 13.64 -23.10 6.38
N GLN A 438 13.47 -23.85 5.29
CA GLN A 438 14.51 -24.75 4.80
C GLN A 438 15.68 -23.96 4.23
N ARG A 439 15.40 -22.80 3.65
CA ARG A 439 16.38 -21.93 2.99
C ARG A 439 15.86 -20.50 2.96
N ILE A 440 16.77 -19.54 3.12
CA ILE A 440 16.45 -18.12 3.05
C ILE A 440 17.37 -17.47 2.01
N VAL A 441 16.76 -16.84 1.02
CA VAL A 441 17.46 -16.13 -0.06
C VAL A 441 17.14 -14.65 0.03
N LEU A 442 18.15 -13.79 -0.09
CA LEU A 442 17.97 -12.36 -0.29
C LEU A 442 18.48 -11.93 -1.67
N LEU A 443 17.63 -11.21 -2.38
CA LEU A 443 17.94 -10.51 -3.61
C LEU A 443 18.50 -9.13 -3.23
N TRP A 444 19.79 -8.95 -3.50
CA TRP A 444 20.54 -7.75 -3.19
C TRP A 444 20.50 -6.78 -4.37
N PRO A 445 20.12 -5.51 -4.19
CA PRO A 445 19.85 -4.60 -5.31
C PRO A 445 21.09 -4.13 -6.10
N TYR A 446 22.28 -4.49 -5.63
CA TYR A 446 23.58 -4.11 -6.22
C TYR A 446 24.48 -5.35 -6.37
N ALA A 447 25.56 -5.21 -7.13
CA ALA A 447 26.58 -6.25 -7.20
C ALA A 447 27.20 -6.47 -5.81
N ILE A 448 27.22 -7.73 -5.38
CA ILE A 448 27.90 -8.15 -4.15
C ILE A 448 29.38 -8.26 -4.52
N LEU A 449 30.21 -7.40 -3.92
CA LEU A 449 31.65 -7.33 -4.21
C LEU A 449 32.45 -8.37 -3.43
N ASP A 450 31.89 -8.87 -2.31
CA ASP A 450 32.52 -9.88 -1.46
C ASP A 450 32.37 -11.30 -2.02
N ALA A 451 33.36 -12.14 -1.75
CA ALA A 451 33.35 -13.56 -2.15
C ALA A 451 32.36 -14.41 -1.32
N GLU A 452 31.92 -13.91 -0.16
CA GLU A 452 31.00 -14.61 0.73
C GLU A 452 29.54 -14.25 0.40
N ASN A 453 28.85 -15.12 -0.34
CA ASN A 453 27.42 -14.99 -0.60
C ASN A 453 26.54 -15.67 0.47
N HIS A 454 27.15 -16.19 1.55
CA HIS A 454 26.45 -16.93 2.61
C HIS A 454 26.74 -16.29 3.95
N HIS A 455 25.70 -15.91 4.68
CA HIS A 455 25.80 -15.30 6.01
C HIS A 455 25.01 -16.10 7.03
N THR A 456 25.44 -16.05 8.30
CA THR A 456 24.67 -16.59 9.42
C THR A 456 24.29 -15.45 10.35
N VAL A 457 23.00 -15.16 10.49
CA VAL A 457 22.49 -14.08 11.34
C VAL A 457 21.71 -14.65 12.51
N GLN A 458 22.02 -14.18 13.72
CA GLN A 458 21.25 -14.50 14.92
C GLN A 458 19.96 -13.66 14.95
N LEU A 459 18.81 -14.31 15.08
CA LEU A 459 17.51 -13.68 15.32
C LEU A 459 16.79 -14.44 16.43
N GLY A 460 16.52 -13.77 17.55
CA GLY A 460 16.03 -14.41 18.75
C GLY A 460 16.97 -15.54 19.21
N ARG A 461 16.43 -16.75 19.35
CA ARG A 461 17.22 -17.95 19.73
C ARG A 461 17.92 -18.64 18.56
N HIS A 462 17.58 -18.29 17.33
CA HIS A 462 17.96 -19.08 16.16
C HIS A 462 19.08 -18.42 15.36
N ARG A 463 19.95 -19.26 14.81
CA ARG A 463 20.93 -18.87 13.79
C ARG A 463 20.36 -19.21 12.42
N LEU A 464 20.16 -18.20 11.60
CA LEU A 464 19.56 -18.33 10.28
C LEU A 464 20.65 -18.21 9.22
N GLY A 465 20.78 -19.23 8.37
CA GLY A 465 21.61 -19.19 7.18
C GLY A 465 20.90 -18.40 6.07
N VAL A 466 21.61 -17.48 5.44
CA VAL A 466 21.08 -16.57 4.42
C VAL A 466 22.00 -16.55 3.22
N GLU A 467 21.43 -16.72 2.03
CA GLU A 467 22.13 -16.69 0.76
C GLU A 467 21.81 -15.41 -0.01
N LEU A 468 22.84 -14.73 -0.51
CA LEU A 468 22.71 -13.46 -1.22
C LEU A 468 22.86 -13.64 -2.73
N TYR A 469 21.97 -13.01 -3.49
CA TYR A 469 21.99 -13.01 -4.94
C TYR A 469 21.88 -11.58 -5.48
N SER A 470 22.76 -11.19 -6.39
CA SER A 470 22.70 -9.86 -7.01
C SER A 470 21.48 -9.77 -7.95
N SER A 471 20.60 -8.81 -7.66
CA SER A 471 19.40 -8.46 -8.42
C SER A 471 19.44 -6.97 -8.76
N PRO A 472 20.28 -6.55 -9.73
CA PRO A 472 20.43 -5.14 -10.07
C PRO A 472 19.09 -4.55 -10.48
N ASN A 473 18.62 -3.56 -9.71
CA ASN A 473 17.30 -2.99 -9.88
C ASN A 473 17.29 -1.96 -11.04
N ALA A 474 16.32 -2.04 -11.94
CA ALA A 474 16.24 -1.16 -13.11
C ALA A 474 15.48 0.15 -12.85
N SER A 475 14.72 0.28 -11.74
CA SER A 475 14.05 1.55 -11.37
C SER A 475 13.55 1.57 -9.92
N GLY A 476 13.55 2.75 -9.30
CA GLY A 476 12.98 3.01 -7.96
C GLY A 476 14.00 3.00 -6.80
N VAL A 477 13.51 3.24 -5.58
CA VAL A 477 14.30 3.09 -4.35
C VAL A 477 14.57 1.59 -4.13
N PRO A 478 15.84 1.16 -4.06
CA PRO A 478 16.19 -0.25 -3.99
C PRO A 478 15.79 -0.88 -2.65
N ASP A 479 15.11 -2.02 -2.70
CA ASP A 479 14.85 -2.89 -1.54
C ASP A 479 15.80 -4.11 -1.62
N VAL A 480 16.31 -4.55 -0.47
CA VAL A 480 16.79 -5.92 -0.27
C VAL A 480 15.55 -6.78 -0.07
N ILE A 481 15.29 -7.70 -0.99
CA ILE A 481 14.07 -8.51 -1.03
C ILE A 481 14.41 -9.91 -0.54
N GLY A 482 13.66 -10.47 0.38
CA GLY A 482 13.95 -11.78 0.92
C GLY A 482 12.82 -12.78 0.81
N PHE A 483 13.19 -14.03 0.53
CA PHE A 483 12.30 -15.18 0.41
C PHE A 483 12.76 -16.26 1.40
N ALA A 484 11.97 -16.48 2.45
CA ALA A 484 12.10 -17.64 3.32
C ALA A 484 11.25 -18.78 2.76
N MET A 485 11.89 -19.87 2.35
CA MET A 485 11.28 -20.95 1.58
C MET A 485 10.93 -22.15 2.46
N ASN A 486 9.80 -22.79 2.15
CA ASN A 486 9.35 -24.04 2.76
C ASN A 486 9.19 -23.94 4.28
N VAL A 487 8.70 -22.80 4.75
CA VAL A 487 8.41 -22.59 6.17
C VAL A 487 7.28 -23.52 6.61
N GLN A 488 7.39 -24.02 7.83
CA GLN A 488 6.33 -24.80 8.43
C GLN A 488 5.25 -23.87 8.97
N PRO A 489 3.97 -24.22 8.80
CA PRO A 489 2.91 -23.52 9.47
C PRO A 489 3.03 -23.61 11.00
N SER A 490 2.78 -22.50 11.69
CA SER A 490 2.71 -22.43 13.15
C SER A 490 1.65 -23.41 13.68
N LYS A 491 1.99 -24.15 14.75
CA LYS A 491 1.06 -25.02 15.46
C LYS A 491 0.21 -24.24 16.46
N LYS A 492 0.39 -22.91 16.52
CA LYS A 492 -0.27 -21.98 17.45
C LYS A 492 -0.09 -22.39 18.91
N ARG A 493 1.04 -23.01 19.23
CA ARG A 493 1.38 -23.37 20.61
C ARG A 493 1.89 -22.12 21.33
N PRO A 494 1.72 -22.02 22.66
CA PRO A 494 2.31 -20.92 23.43
C PRO A 494 3.81 -20.75 23.19
N ALA A 495 4.55 -21.85 22.99
CA ALA A 495 5.97 -21.83 22.65
C ALA A 495 6.27 -21.15 21.30
N ASP A 496 5.43 -21.38 20.27
CA ASP A 496 5.60 -20.74 18.96
C ASP A 496 5.43 -19.21 19.08
N PHE A 497 4.49 -18.77 19.92
CA PHE A 497 4.25 -17.35 20.18
C PHE A 497 5.35 -16.72 21.04
N ALA A 498 5.87 -17.44 22.03
CA ALA A 498 7.02 -17.00 22.81
C ALA A 498 8.25 -16.81 21.91
N ASP A 499 8.53 -17.74 21.00
CA ASP A 499 9.63 -17.65 20.04
C ASP A 499 9.51 -16.44 19.09
N LEU A 500 8.27 -16.15 18.63
CA LEU A 500 7.97 -14.92 17.91
C LEU A 500 8.29 -13.68 18.75
N CYS A 501 7.87 -13.64 20.01
CA CYS A 501 8.13 -12.50 20.90
C CYS A 501 9.62 -12.29 21.15
N ILE A 502 10.40 -13.38 21.29
CA ILE A 502 11.86 -13.32 21.44
C ILE A 502 12.51 -12.77 20.17
N SER A 503 12.06 -13.21 19.01
CA SER A 503 12.54 -12.71 17.72
C SER A 503 12.22 -11.23 17.54
N ILE A 504 11.01 -10.80 17.91
CA ILE A 504 10.60 -9.38 17.90
C ILE A 504 11.48 -8.56 18.84
N ALA A 505 11.64 -8.97 20.10
CA ALA A 505 12.48 -8.25 21.07
C ALA A 505 13.94 -8.11 20.60
N SER A 506 14.49 -9.17 20.00
CA SER A 506 15.85 -9.15 19.47
C SER A 506 16.06 -8.11 18.35
N GLY A 507 15.01 -7.76 17.60
CA GLY A 507 15.06 -6.68 16.61
C GLY A 507 15.26 -5.29 17.21
N TYR A 508 14.95 -5.11 18.50
CA TYR A 508 15.24 -3.89 19.26
C TYR A 508 16.56 -3.97 20.02
N ASN A 509 17.41 -4.95 19.73
CA ASN A 509 18.64 -5.27 20.45
C ASN A 509 18.47 -5.74 21.91
N TRP A 510 17.25 -6.10 22.32
CA TRP A 510 17.00 -6.71 23.62
C TRP A 510 17.36 -8.18 23.60
N ARG A 511 18.33 -8.57 24.44
CA ARG A 511 18.88 -9.93 24.46
C ARG A 511 18.20 -10.76 25.54
N LEU A 512 17.76 -11.95 25.18
CA LEU A 512 17.19 -12.89 26.13
C LEU A 512 18.29 -13.34 27.12
N ARG A 513 18.06 -13.11 28.41
CA ARG A 513 18.94 -13.51 29.51
C ARG A 513 18.45 -14.78 30.20
N ASP A 514 17.15 -14.88 30.42
CA ASP A 514 16.54 -16.02 31.14
C ASP A 514 15.14 -16.35 30.59
N ASP A 515 14.76 -17.63 30.70
CA ASP A 515 13.46 -18.18 30.30
C ASP A 515 12.98 -19.20 31.34
N ASP A 516 12.03 -18.78 32.17
CA ASP A 516 11.42 -19.62 33.21
C ASP A 516 10.19 -20.42 32.71
N SER A 517 9.99 -20.47 31.38
CA SER A 517 8.82 -21.04 30.68
C SER A 517 7.49 -20.29 30.86
N ARG A 518 7.42 -19.30 31.77
CA ARG A 518 6.23 -18.46 31.99
C ARG A 518 6.44 -17.03 31.55
N SER A 519 7.66 -16.53 31.75
CA SER A 519 8.14 -15.20 31.49
C SER A 519 9.54 -15.27 30.89
N LEU A 520 9.91 -14.20 30.19
CA LEU A 520 11.17 -14.08 29.46
C LEU A 520 11.86 -12.81 29.96
N ILE A 521 13.08 -12.94 30.46
CA ILE A 521 13.84 -11.79 30.94
C ILE A 521 14.80 -11.33 29.85
N PHE A 522 14.68 -10.08 29.44
CA PHE A 522 15.55 -9.45 28.46
C PHE A 522 16.38 -8.34 29.08
N GLU A 523 17.57 -8.11 28.52
CA GLU A 523 18.49 -7.06 28.93
C GLU A 523 18.96 -6.25 27.73
N ASN A 524 19.07 -4.93 27.90
CA ASN A 524 19.68 -3.99 26.96
C ASN A 524 20.34 -2.84 27.73
N GLU A 525 21.62 -2.57 27.49
CA GLU A 525 22.37 -1.45 28.09
C GLU A 525 22.23 -1.28 29.63
N GLY A 526 22.06 -2.39 30.36
CA GLY A 526 21.91 -2.40 31.82
C GLY A 526 20.47 -2.28 32.32
N GLU A 527 19.49 -2.12 31.43
CA GLU A 527 18.07 -2.19 31.73
C GLU A 527 17.53 -3.60 31.53
N ALA A 528 16.52 -4.00 32.31
CA ALA A 528 15.91 -5.32 32.23
C ALA A 528 14.38 -5.22 32.12
N ILE A 529 13.80 -6.05 31.27
CA ILE A 529 12.34 -6.21 31.13
C ILE A 529 11.97 -7.68 31.25
N ARG A 530 10.86 -7.93 31.94
CA ARG A 530 10.21 -9.24 31.99
C ARG A 530 9.02 -9.24 31.05
N LEU A 531 9.13 -10.00 29.96
CA LEU A 531 8.07 -10.19 28.98
C LEU A 531 7.26 -11.44 29.29
N TRP A 532 5.94 -11.31 29.23
CA TRP A 532 4.99 -12.40 29.44
C TRP A 532 4.23 -12.67 28.14
N PRO A 533 4.71 -13.59 27.28
CA PRO A 533 4.04 -13.93 26.04
C PRO A 533 2.78 -14.76 26.33
N ILE A 534 1.61 -14.21 26.05
CA ILE A 534 0.32 -14.86 26.27
C ILE A 534 -0.48 -14.91 24.98
N SER A 535 -0.66 -16.12 24.45
CA SER A 535 -1.53 -16.37 23.30
C SER A 535 -2.95 -16.80 23.67
N GLU A 536 -3.20 -17.14 24.94
CA GLU A 536 -4.46 -17.74 25.42
C GLU A 536 -5.35 -16.71 26.12
N ARG A 537 -6.62 -16.61 25.71
CA ARG A 537 -7.56 -15.61 26.23
C ARG A 537 -7.83 -15.75 27.73
N GLU A 538 -7.99 -16.98 28.22
CA GLU A 538 -8.27 -17.28 29.62
C GLU A 538 -7.08 -16.92 30.52
N ARG A 539 -5.87 -17.29 30.10
CA ARG A 539 -4.63 -16.91 30.78
C ARG A 539 -4.44 -15.40 30.81
N LEU A 540 -4.73 -14.71 29.71
CA LEU A 540 -4.67 -13.25 29.64
C LEU A 540 -5.64 -12.61 30.65
N ALA A 541 -6.90 -13.07 30.68
CA ALA A 541 -7.92 -12.55 31.58
C ALA A 541 -7.56 -12.77 33.06
N LYS A 542 -6.93 -13.91 33.39
CA LYS A 542 -6.42 -14.17 34.74
C LYS A 542 -5.28 -13.22 35.10
N MET A 543 -4.29 -13.09 34.21
CA MET A 543 -3.06 -12.37 34.52
C MET A 543 -3.27 -10.85 34.67
N VAL A 544 -4.16 -10.23 33.89
CA VAL A 544 -4.46 -8.79 34.03
C VAL A 544 -5.19 -8.42 35.32
N CYS A 545 -5.60 -9.42 36.12
CA CYS A 545 -6.22 -9.25 37.43
C CYS A 545 -5.22 -9.47 38.59
N GLU A 546 -4.02 -9.98 38.30
CA GLU A 546 -2.96 -10.19 39.27
C GLU A 546 -2.07 -8.95 39.35
N LYS A 547 -1.52 -8.63 40.53
CA LYS A 547 -0.65 -7.46 40.70
C LYS A 547 0.73 -7.73 40.10
N SER A 548 1.22 -6.83 39.25
CA SER A 548 2.60 -6.86 38.74
C SER A 548 3.61 -6.67 39.89
N GLU A 549 4.75 -7.34 39.75
CA GLU A 549 5.86 -7.26 40.69
C GLU A 549 6.72 -6.02 40.42
N PHE A 550 7.02 -5.72 39.14
CA PHE A 550 7.97 -4.68 38.74
C PHE A 550 7.32 -3.44 38.11
N GLY A 551 6.01 -3.37 38.06
CA GLY A 551 5.27 -2.25 37.48
C GLY A 551 5.32 -2.22 35.95
N PRO A 552 4.69 -1.21 35.33
CA PRO A 552 4.32 -1.28 33.90
C PRO A 552 5.48 -1.12 32.92
N THR A 553 6.65 -0.72 33.42
CA THR A 553 7.90 -0.59 32.67
C THR A 553 8.75 -1.86 32.76
N GLY A 554 8.75 -2.54 33.93
CA GLY A 554 9.52 -3.77 34.17
C GLY A 554 8.79 -5.06 33.79
N ASP A 555 7.45 -5.05 33.81
CA ASP A 555 6.59 -6.21 33.57
C ASP A 555 5.63 -5.92 32.39
N LEU A 556 5.84 -6.60 31.25
CA LEU A 556 5.07 -6.41 30.03
C LEU A 556 4.39 -7.70 29.56
N ILE A 557 3.05 -7.67 29.46
CA ILE A 557 2.26 -8.68 28.79
C ILE A 557 2.24 -8.42 27.29
N ILE A 558 2.69 -9.39 26.50
CA ILE A 558 2.59 -9.36 25.04
C ILE A 558 1.59 -10.42 24.59
N THR A 559 0.67 -10.06 23.71
CA THR A 559 -0.38 -10.99 23.24
C THR A 559 -0.68 -10.88 21.75
N ASN A 560 -1.25 -11.93 21.16
CA ASN A 560 -1.92 -11.91 19.85
C ASN A 560 -3.46 -11.81 19.97
N GLN A 561 -3.96 -11.61 21.19
CA GLN A 561 -5.38 -11.43 21.47
C GLN A 561 -5.79 -9.96 21.30
N THR A 562 -7.01 -9.71 20.83
CA THR A 562 -7.57 -8.36 20.76
C THR A 562 -7.70 -7.75 22.16
N LEU A 563 -7.05 -6.60 22.37
CA LEU A 563 -7.06 -5.89 23.64
C LEU A 563 -8.26 -4.93 23.74
N THR A 564 -9.22 -5.27 24.60
CA THR A 564 -10.36 -4.39 24.90
C THR A 564 -9.97 -3.25 25.85
N LYS A 565 -10.78 -2.17 25.89
CA LYS A 565 -10.62 -1.10 26.88
C LYS A 565 -10.64 -1.62 28.32
N GLN A 566 -11.47 -2.63 28.60
CA GLN A 566 -11.56 -3.26 29.92
C GLN A 566 -10.26 -3.98 30.28
N THR A 567 -9.74 -4.80 29.36
CA THR A 567 -8.47 -5.51 29.56
C THR A 567 -7.32 -4.54 29.84
N ARG A 568 -7.21 -3.46 29.06
CA ARG A 568 -6.16 -2.44 29.28
C ARG A 568 -6.31 -1.73 30.63
N ARG A 569 -7.53 -1.38 31.03
CA ARG A 569 -7.78 -0.76 32.35
C ARG A 569 -7.41 -1.68 33.50
N SER A 570 -7.79 -2.96 33.42
CA SER A 570 -7.44 -3.97 34.43
C SER A 570 -5.93 -4.14 34.57
N ALA A 571 -5.23 -4.30 33.45
CA ALA A 571 -3.77 -4.38 33.42
C ALA A 571 -3.13 -3.15 34.07
N MET A 572 -3.56 -1.94 33.67
CA MET A 572 -3.05 -0.68 34.21
C MET A 572 -3.29 -0.53 35.72
N GLN A 573 -4.48 -0.89 36.21
CA GLN A 573 -4.82 -0.85 37.63
C GLN A 573 -3.95 -1.80 38.47
N ASN A 574 -3.52 -2.91 37.87
CA ASN A 574 -2.66 -3.90 38.50
C ASN A 574 -1.17 -3.71 38.19
N GLY A 575 -0.79 -2.60 37.55
CA GLY A 575 0.61 -2.25 37.31
C GLY A 575 1.27 -2.97 36.13
N TRP A 576 0.51 -3.58 35.21
CA TRP A 576 1.07 -4.24 34.03
C TRP A 576 1.21 -3.30 32.84
N GLY A 577 2.33 -3.41 32.13
CA GLY A 577 2.40 -3.05 30.71
C GLY A 577 1.62 -4.09 29.91
N ILE A 578 0.81 -3.69 28.94
CA ILE A 578 0.10 -4.64 28.07
C ILE A 578 0.03 -4.14 26.64
N VAL A 579 0.45 -4.99 25.70
CA VAL A 579 0.47 -4.69 24.27
C VAL A 579 0.07 -5.90 23.44
N HIS A 580 -0.58 -5.62 22.30
CA HIS A 580 -0.59 -6.60 21.22
C HIS A 580 0.81 -6.63 20.60
N TYR A 581 1.31 -7.76 20.10
CA TYR A 581 2.69 -7.83 19.57
C TYR A 581 2.98 -6.81 18.46
N SER A 582 1.95 -6.41 17.71
CA SER A 582 2.02 -5.36 16.68
C SER A 582 2.28 -3.96 17.23
N GLU A 583 2.03 -3.73 18.51
CA GLU A 583 2.22 -2.46 19.23
C GLU A 583 3.57 -2.40 19.95
N MET A 584 4.41 -3.45 19.83
CA MET A 584 5.69 -3.55 20.52
C MET A 584 6.57 -2.32 20.28
N GLU A 585 6.68 -1.85 19.03
CA GLU A 585 7.49 -0.67 18.69
C GLU A 585 7.06 0.57 19.47
N ARG A 586 5.75 0.81 19.54
CA ARG A 586 5.19 1.97 20.24
C ARG A 586 5.54 1.92 21.72
N TRP A 587 5.45 0.75 22.32
CA TRP A 587 5.79 0.56 23.72
C TRP A 587 7.29 0.71 23.96
N MET A 588 8.15 0.10 23.13
CA MET A 588 9.60 0.25 23.22
C MET A 588 10.02 1.72 23.11
N ARG A 589 9.47 2.45 22.13
CA ARG A 589 9.76 3.88 21.96
C ARG A 589 9.28 4.73 23.13
N SER A 590 8.12 4.40 23.71
CA SER A 590 7.54 5.20 24.80
C SER A 590 8.24 4.99 26.15
N ASN A 591 8.88 3.83 26.36
CA ASN A 591 9.52 3.49 27.63
C ASN A 591 11.05 3.56 27.58
N TYR A 592 11.66 3.35 26.40
CA TYR A 592 13.11 3.19 26.24
C TYR A 592 13.71 4.05 25.12
N ASP A 593 12.92 4.95 24.52
CA ASP A 593 13.29 5.75 23.33
C ASP A 593 13.90 4.92 22.19
N THR A 594 13.58 3.62 22.16
CA THR A 594 14.13 2.68 21.19
C THR A 594 13.16 2.56 20.02
N ALA A 595 13.61 2.90 18.82
CA ALA A 595 12.87 2.66 17.59
C ALA A 595 13.41 1.41 16.90
N LEU A 596 12.51 0.57 16.40
CA LEU A 596 12.89 -0.46 15.44
C LEU A 596 13.41 0.26 14.20
N PHE A 597 14.61 -0.12 13.75
CA PHE A 597 15.25 0.23 12.49
C PHE A 597 14.57 1.38 11.74
N ALA A 598 15.10 2.61 11.83
CA ALA A 598 14.52 3.77 11.17
C ALA A 598 14.33 3.51 9.66
N ASP A 599 13.10 3.22 9.26
CA ASP A 599 12.72 2.99 7.87
C ASP A 599 12.47 4.38 7.25
N TRP A 600 13.52 4.95 6.62
CA TRP A 600 13.42 6.16 5.80
C TRP A 600 12.89 5.84 4.43
#